data_AF-A0A5C3L163-F1
#
_entry.id   AF-A0A5C3L163-F1
#
_cell.length_a   1.000
_cell.length_b   1.000
_cell.length_c   1.000
_cell.angle_alpha   90.00
_cell.angle_beta   90.00
_cell.angle_gamma   90.00
#
_symmetry.space_group_name_H-M   'P 1'
#
loop_
_entity.id
_entity.type
_entity.pdbx_description
1 polymer ?
#
loop_
_entity_poly.entity_id
_entity_poly.type
_entity_poly.pdbx_seq_one_letter_code
_entity_poly.pdbx_strand_id
1 'polypeptide(L)'
;MQRKADQGRTFQHEDTKPMHPQLDFDNFHELIPQLSFAYSQGAYTPRSTYSLEFLPGMNRFTHFVKVVAATKHRKAGDIAIEVDQTTQAHSLFLSVHIRHSRKRRTRSGRHVRILPRNHTILTHQQLIAARQFISMALPYPERLESGSHALVTAPKADGTIADIMSIVVCYLSCASSMPVAEVSNEVDEDMQLRDHGWRSAIGEDGIDIVKQCVEGEWVG
;
A
#
# COMPACT_ATOMS: atom_id res chain seq x y z
N MET A 1 66.11 13.87 29.66
CA MET A 1 65.51 12.56 30.00
C MET A 1 64.38 12.80 31.01
N GLN A 2 63.13 12.77 30.57
CA GLN A 2 61.98 12.72 31.47
C GLN A 2 60.80 12.05 30.75
N ARG A 3 60.20 11.07 31.43
CA ARG A 3 59.09 10.22 30.99
C ARG A 3 57.79 10.67 31.67
N LYS A 4 56.67 10.38 30.99
CA LYS A 4 55.26 10.34 31.45
C LYS A 4 54.63 11.73 31.71
N ALA A 5 53.33 11.96 31.48
CA ALA A 5 52.19 11.06 31.45
C ALA A 5 51.12 11.47 30.41
N ASP A 6 50.42 10.46 29.93
CA ASP A 6 49.27 10.51 29.04
C ASP A 6 48.00 10.56 29.91
N GLN A 7 47.24 11.65 29.87
CA GLN A 7 45.91 11.74 30.49
C GLN A 7 45.04 12.75 29.74
N GLY A 8 43.83 12.31 29.36
CA GLY A 8 42.67 13.18 29.18
C GLY A 8 42.22 13.44 27.75
N ARG A 9 41.70 12.42 27.05
CA ARG A 9 40.74 12.67 25.96
C ARG A 9 39.37 12.95 26.56
N THR A 10 38.99 14.22 26.60
CA THR A 10 37.62 14.68 26.82
C THR A 10 36.81 14.33 25.57
N PHE A 11 35.85 13.41 25.69
CA PHE A 11 34.86 13.17 24.66
C PHE A 11 33.98 14.43 24.56
N GLN A 12 34.06 15.12 23.44
CA GLN A 12 33.05 16.10 23.07
C GLN A 12 31.75 15.34 22.78
N HIS A 13 30.73 15.63 23.58
CA HIS A 13 29.38 15.17 23.33
C HIS A 13 28.90 15.95 22.10
N GLU A 14 29.01 15.34 20.92
CA GLU A 14 28.38 15.88 19.72
C GLU A 14 26.87 15.92 19.98
N ASP A 15 26.30 17.12 19.81
CA ASP A 15 24.87 17.38 19.74
C ASP A 15 24.27 16.46 18.66
N THR A 16 23.79 15.31 19.08
CA THR A 16 22.90 14.47 18.29
C THR A 16 21.59 15.21 18.17
N LYS A 17 21.52 16.10 17.18
CA LYS A 17 20.28 16.53 16.56
C LYS A 17 19.41 15.28 16.41
N PRO A 18 18.17 15.23 16.92
CA PRO A 18 17.28 14.14 16.58
C PRO A 18 17.08 14.23 15.08
N MET A 19 17.79 13.36 14.35
CA MET A 19 17.60 13.13 12.95
C MET A 19 16.26 12.40 12.87
N HIS A 20 15.17 13.15 13.00
CA HIS A 20 13.88 12.67 12.57
C HIS A 20 13.98 12.54 11.05
N PRO A 21 13.99 11.33 10.47
CA PRO A 21 13.79 11.22 9.04
C PRO A 21 12.38 11.78 8.78
N GLN A 22 12.33 12.87 8.02
CA GLN A 22 11.12 13.19 7.29
C GLN A 22 10.84 11.99 6.41
N LEU A 23 9.70 11.33 6.66
CA LEU A 23 9.20 10.22 5.85
C LEU A 23 9.10 10.70 4.40
N ASP A 24 10.04 10.24 3.57
CA ASP A 24 10.04 10.55 2.14
C ASP A 24 9.18 9.53 1.40
N PHE A 25 7.86 9.71 1.52
CA PHE A 25 6.82 8.84 0.98
C PHE A 25 6.71 8.86 -0.57
N ASP A 26 7.68 9.43 -1.30
CA ASP A 26 7.63 9.54 -2.77
C ASP A 26 8.05 8.26 -3.52
N ASN A 27 8.64 7.26 -2.83
CA ASN A 27 9.20 6.05 -3.45
C ASN A 27 8.61 4.73 -2.89
N PHE A 28 7.30 4.62 -2.71
CA PHE A 28 6.67 3.38 -2.23
C PHE A 28 6.39 2.42 -3.40
N HIS A 29 7.23 1.39 -3.54
CA HIS A 29 7.09 0.26 -4.47
C HIS A 29 7.54 -1.00 -3.77
N GLU A 30 6.66 -1.99 -3.65
CA GLU A 30 6.99 -3.28 -3.04
C GLU A 30 6.41 -4.41 -3.90
N LEU A 31 7.09 -5.57 -3.87
CA LEU A 31 6.79 -6.72 -4.70
C LEU A 31 6.57 -7.95 -3.81
N ILE A 32 5.33 -8.44 -3.76
CA ILE A 32 5.05 -9.84 -3.45
C ILE A 32 5.09 -10.58 -4.80
N PRO A 33 5.54 -11.85 -4.88
CA PRO A 33 5.52 -12.59 -6.15
C PRO A 33 4.20 -12.39 -6.92
N GLN A 34 4.30 -11.79 -8.12
CA GLN A 34 3.21 -11.44 -9.04
C GLN A 34 2.21 -10.33 -8.60
N LEU A 35 2.31 -9.81 -7.37
CA LEU A 35 1.50 -8.69 -6.86
C LEU A 35 2.39 -7.52 -6.45
N SER A 36 2.21 -6.39 -7.14
CA SER A 36 2.94 -5.15 -6.86
C SER A 36 1.99 -4.09 -6.33
N PHE A 37 2.53 -3.10 -5.62
CA PHE A 37 1.75 -1.92 -5.27
C PHE A 37 2.58 -0.65 -5.20
N ALA A 38 1.91 0.49 -5.39
CA ALA A 38 2.57 1.79 -5.51
C ALA A 38 1.67 2.98 -5.17
N TYR A 39 2.28 4.11 -4.78
CA TYR A 39 1.56 5.38 -4.83
C TYR A 39 1.49 5.92 -6.26
N SER A 40 0.31 6.40 -6.68
CA SER A 40 0.10 6.98 -7.99
C SER A 40 -1.12 7.88 -8.05
N GLN A 41 -0.99 9.04 -8.68
CA GLN A 41 -2.13 9.89 -9.08
C GLN A 41 -2.73 9.42 -10.42
N GLY A 42 -2.68 8.11 -10.70
CA GLY A 42 -3.03 7.54 -12.01
C GLY A 42 -1.89 7.56 -13.04
N ALA A 43 -0.66 7.89 -12.62
CA ALA A 43 0.53 7.88 -13.47
C ALA A 43 0.93 6.48 -13.96
N TYR A 44 0.53 5.43 -13.23
CA TYR A 44 0.66 4.05 -13.70
C TYR A 44 -0.51 3.71 -14.61
N THR A 45 -0.22 3.78 -15.91
CA THR A 45 -1.02 3.23 -16.99
C THR A 45 -0.34 1.96 -17.48
N PRO A 46 -1.09 1.04 -18.10
CA PRO A 46 -0.49 -0.12 -18.75
C PRO A 46 0.70 0.23 -19.63
N ARG A 47 0.62 1.35 -20.35
CA ARG A 47 1.68 1.85 -21.22
C ARG A 47 2.89 2.38 -20.47
N SER A 48 2.69 3.10 -19.36
CA SER A 48 3.80 3.68 -18.58
C SER A 48 4.52 2.66 -17.72
N THR A 49 3.92 1.49 -17.46
CA THR A 49 4.59 0.43 -16.72
C THR A 49 5.58 -0.38 -17.56
N TYR A 50 5.48 -0.36 -18.90
CA TYR A 50 6.46 -1.06 -19.75
C TYR A 50 7.88 -0.51 -19.64
N SER A 51 8.02 0.75 -19.23
CA SER A 51 9.32 1.40 -19.00
C SER A 51 9.84 1.23 -17.57
N LEU A 52 9.09 0.56 -16.68
CA LEU A 52 9.55 0.30 -15.32
C LEU A 52 10.34 -1.00 -15.33
N GLU A 53 11.66 -0.88 -15.18
CA GLU A 53 12.57 -2.01 -14.99
C GLU A 53 12.49 -2.48 -13.53
N PHE A 54 11.37 -3.12 -13.14
CA PHE A 54 11.28 -3.70 -11.80
C PHE A 54 12.17 -4.94 -11.68
N LEU A 55 12.04 -5.91 -12.60
CA LEU A 55 12.93 -7.08 -12.78
C LEU A 55 12.77 -7.67 -14.20
N PRO A 56 13.80 -8.28 -14.81
CA PRO A 56 13.67 -8.98 -16.09
C PRO A 56 12.57 -10.04 -16.04
N GLY A 57 11.55 -9.94 -16.91
CA GLY A 57 10.41 -10.87 -16.95
C GLY A 57 9.17 -10.45 -16.14
N MET A 58 9.25 -9.39 -15.33
CA MET A 58 8.13 -8.88 -14.52
C MET A 58 7.46 -7.62 -15.11
N ASN A 59 7.89 -7.18 -16.30
CA ASN A 59 7.51 -5.88 -16.87
C ASN A 59 6.13 -5.84 -17.54
N ARG A 60 5.26 -6.84 -17.30
CA ARG A 60 3.93 -6.89 -17.93
C ARG A 60 2.83 -7.06 -16.90
N PHE A 61 2.46 -5.95 -16.29
CA PHE A 61 1.20 -5.84 -15.55
C PHE A 61 0.02 -6.03 -16.50
N THR A 62 -0.82 -7.02 -16.22
CA THR A 62 -2.05 -7.28 -16.96
C THR A 62 -3.26 -6.74 -16.24
N HIS A 63 -3.18 -6.57 -14.91
CA HIS A 63 -4.28 -6.12 -14.06
C HIS A 63 -3.86 -4.97 -13.17
N PHE A 64 -4.70 -3.94 -13.11
CA PHE A 64 -4.46 -2.74 -12.31
C PHE A 64 -5.63 -2.51 -11.38
N VAL A 65 -5.39 -2.50 -10.07
CA VAL A 65 -6.37 -2.02 -9.09
C VAL A 65 -5.99 -0.59 -8.74
N LYS A 66 -6.91 0.36 -8.93
CA LYS A 66 -6.65 1.79 -8.77
C LYS A 66 -7.64 2.39 -7.77
N VAL A 67 -7.17 2.67 -6.57
CA VAL A 67 -7.88 3.54 -5.63
C VAL A 67 -7.76 4.97 -6.15
N VAL A 68 -8.88 5.63 -6.42
CA VAL A 68 -8.92 6.97 -7.02
C VAL A 68 -9.80 7.91 -6.22
N ALA A 69 -9.52 9.21 -6.32
CA ALA A 69 -10.38 10.21 -5.69
C ALA A 69 -11.76 10.23 -6.36
N ALA A 70 -12.81 10.24 -5.54
CA ALA A 70 -14.17 10.46 -6.01
C ALA A 70 -14.27 11.82 -6.73
N THR A 71 -15.01 11.84 -7.83
CA THR A 71 -15.24 13.02 -8.68
C THR A 71 -16.75 13.28 -8.79
N LYS A 72 -17.14 14.31 -9.56
CA LYS A 72 -18.56 14.54 -9.89
C LYS A 72 -19.19 13.37 -10.66
N HIS A 73 -18.38 12.61 -11.40
CA HIS A 73 -18.83 11.53 -12.27
C HIS A 73 -18.61 10.12 -11.68
N ARG A 74 -17.80 10.01 -10.62
CA ARG A 74 -17.54 8.76 -9.89
C ARG A 74 -17.64 9.04 -8.39
N LYS A 75 -18.74 8.64 -7.78
CA LYS A 75 -19.00 8.85 -6.35
C LYS A 75 -18.12 7.92 -5.50
N ALA A 76 -17.91 8.28 -4.25
CA ALA A 76 -17.24 7.38 -3.32
C ALA A 76 -18.06 6.09 -3.15
N GLY A 77 -17.38 4.94 -3.12
CA GLY A 77 -18.01 3.63 -3.16
C GLY A 77 -18.15 3.04 -4.57
N ASP A 78 -18.04 3.86 -5.63
CA ASP A 78 -18.16 3.36 -7.00
C ASP A 78 -17.03 2.39 -7.37
N ILE A 79 -17.40 1.39 -8.15
CA ILE A 79 -16.54 0.37 -8.74
C ILE A 79 -16.70 0.46 -10.26
N ALA A 80 -15.60 0.56 -10.99
CA ALA A 80 -15.62 0.55 -12.46
C ALA A 80 -14.51 -0.36 -13.00
N ILE A 81 -14.78 -1.05 -14.11
CA ILE A 81 -13.78 -1.86 -14.81
C ILE A 81 -13.59 -1.28 -16.21
N GLU A 82 -12.34 -1.14 -16.63
CA GLU A 82 -11.98 -0.75 -17.99
C GLU A 82 -10.97 -1.74 -18.57
N VAL A 83 -10.99 -1.90 -19.89
CA VAL A 83 -10.02 -2.71 -20.63
C VAL A 83 -9.35 -1.83 -21.66
N ASP A 84 -8.02 -1.69 -21.58
CA ASP A 84 -7.24 -1.03 -22.60
C ASP A 84 -7.10 -1.98 -23.81
N GLN A 85 -7.83 -1.70 -24.88
CA GLN A 85 -7.84 -2.52 -26.09
C GLN A 85 -6.47 -2.63 -26.77
N THR A 86 -5.56 -1.68 -26.53
CA THR A 86 -4.22 -1.71 -27.13
C THR A 86 -3.31 -2.69 -26.39
N THR A 87 -3.32 -2.61 -25.06
CA THR A 87 -2.41 -3.39 -24.20
C THR A 87 -3.03 -4.68 -23.68
N GLN A 88 -4.35 -4.82 -23.85
CA GLN A 88 -5.20 -5.86 -23.23
C GLN A 88 -5.13 -5.85 -21.70
N ALA A 89 -4.73 -4.72 -21.11
CA ALA A 89 -4.67 -4.59 -19.66
C ALA A 89 -6.03 -4.23 -19.09
N HIS A 90 -6.38 -4.88 -17.98
CA HIS A 90 -7.61 -4.67 -17.25
C HIS A 90 -7.35 -3.70 -16.10
N SER A 91 -8.24 -2.75 -15.86
CA SER A 91 -8.16 -1.80 -14.75
C SER A 91 -9.45 -1.81 -13.93
N LEU A 92 -9.37 -2.07 -12.64
CA LEU A 92 -10.42 -1.89 -11.65
C LEU A 92 -10.21 -0.55 -10.94
N PHE A 93 -11.21 0.32 -10.96
CA PHE A 93 -11.20 1.62 -10.28
C PHE A 93 -12.09 1.58 -9.04
N LEU A 94 -11.53 1.96 -7.90
CA LEU A 94 -12.19 2.03 -6.60
C LEU A 94 -12.23 3.49 -6.16
N SER A 95 -13.40 4.12 -6.26
CA SER A 95 -13.53 5.55 -5.96
C SER A 95 -13.75 5.79 -4.47
N VAL A 96 -12.95 6.67 -3.86
CA VAL A 96 -13.01 6.95 -2.42
C VAL A 96 -12.88 8.46 -2.11
N HIS A 97 -13.29 8.87 -0.91
CA HIS A 97 -13.10 10.25 -0.45
C HIS A 97 -11.70 10.48 0.10
N ILE A 98 -10.83 11.05 -0.74
CA ILE A 98 -9.43 11.26 -0.41
C ILE A 98 -9.25 12.61 0.26
N ARG A 99 -8.72 12.59 1.48
CA ARG A 99 -8.35 13.79 2.23
C ARG A 99 -6.86 14.03 2.07
N HIS A 100 -6.51 15.11 1.38
CA HIS A 100 -5.13 15.59 1.40
C HIS A 100 -4.87 16.29 2.73
N SER A 101 -3.72 16.01 3.36
CA SER A 101 -3.28 16.66 4.60
C SER A 101 -3.27 18.17 4.40
N ARG A 102 -4.25 18.86 4.98
CA ARG A 102 -4.17 20.32 5.11
C ARG A 102 -3.33 20.62 6.33
N LYS A 103 -2.18 21.28 6.16
CA LYS A 103 -1.39 21.84 7.27
C LYS A 103 -2.25 22.89 7.99
N ARG A 104 -2.97 22.48 9.04
CA ARG A 104 -3.78 23.40 9.84
C ARG A 104 -2.86 24.11 10.82
N ARG A 105 -2.55 25.39 10.55
CA ARG A 105 -1.87 26.24 11.53
C ARG A 105 -2.82 26.44 12.71
N THR A 106 -2.42 25.98 13.89
CA THR A 106 -3.11 26.33 15.13
C THR A 106 -2.78 27.78 15.50
N ARG A 107 -3.65 28.43 16.27
CA ARG A 107 -3.46 29.81 16.78
C ARG A 107 -2.17 30.00 17.56
N SER A 108 -1.52 28.92 18.04
CA SER A 108 -0.26 28.95 18.78
C SER A 108 0.99 28.77 17.91
N GLY A 109 0.86 28.72 16.58
CA GLY A 109 1.98 28.49 15.66
C GLY A 109 2.53 27.06 15.68
N ARG A 110 1.99 26.16 16.53
CA ARG A 110 2.36 24.74 16.51
C ARG A 110 1.67 24.04 15.34
N HIS A 111 2.47 23.41 14.49
CA HIS A 111 2.00 22.48 13.48
C HIS A 111 1.52 21.21 14.17
N VAL A 112 0.21 20.99 14.22
CA VAL A 112 -0.34 19.69 14.59
C VAL A 112 -0.21 18.79 13.35
N ARG A 113 0.65 17.78 13.42
CA ARG A 113 0.63 16.69 12.44
C ARG A 113 -0.64 15.89 12.69
N ILE A 114 -1.56 15.90 11.73
CA ILE A 114 -2.69 14.98 11.73
C ILE A 114 -2.08 13.61 11.46
N LEU A 115 -2.27 12.66 12.38
CA LEU A 115 -1.81 11.30 12.17
C LEU A 115 -2.50 10.74 10.92
N PRO A 116 -1.76 10.01 10.07
CA PRO A 116 -2.38 9.34 8.94
C PRO A 116 -3.46 8.39 9.43
N ARG A 117 -4.54 8.28 8.67
CA ARG A 117 -5.62 7.33 8.96
C ARG A 117 -5.06 5.91 8.92
N ASN A 118 -5.42 5.12 9.93
CA ASN A 118 -4.99 3.75 10.15
C ASN A 118 -6.17 2.77 10.05
N HIS A 119 -7.06 2.94 9.07
CA HIS A 119 -8.16 2.03 8.76
C HIS A 119 -8.55 2.25 7.31
N THR A 120 -9.12 1.27 6.61
CA THR A 120 -9.57 1.45 5.21
C THR A 120 -10.90 2.20 5.10
N ILE A 121 -11.11 2.90 3.99
CA ILE A 121 -12.35 3.61 3.63
C ILE A 121 -12.99 2.95 2.41
N LEU A 122 -12.38 1.88 1.92
CA LEU A 122 -12.98 1.02 0.92
C LEU A 122 -14.19 0.34 1.57
N THR A 123 -15.28 0.30 0.82
CA THR A 123 -16.45 -0.47 1.24
C THR A 123 -16.18 -1.97 1.13
N HIS A 124 -16.99 -2.79 1.82
CA HIS A 124 -16.90 -4.26 1.68
C HIS A 124 -16.99 -4.70 0.21
N GLN A 125 -17.89 -4.08 -0.56
CA GLN A 125 -18.06 -4.38 -1.99
C GLN A 125 -16.79 -4.07 -2.79
N GLN A 126 -16.10 -2.96 -2.48
CA GLN A 126 -14.85 -2.60 -3.14
C GLN A 126 -13.72 -3.58 -2.81
N LEU A 127 -13.60 -4.01 -1.55
CA LEU A 127 -12.61 -5.01 -1.13
C LEU A 127 -12.86 -6.37 -1.81
N ILE A 128 -14.12 -6.81 -1.85
CA ILE A 128 -14.52 -8.06 -2.53
C ILE A 128 -14.23 -7.98 -4.03
N ALA A 129 -14.61 -6.88 -4.68
CA ALA A 129 -14.34 -6.69 -6.11
C ALA A 129 -12.84 -6.68 -6.41
N ALA A 130 -12.03 -6.02 -5.57
CA ALA A 130 -10.58 -6.01 -5.71
C ALA A 130 -9.99 -7.42 -5.59
N ARG A 131 -10.41 -8.18 -4.57
CA ARG A 131 -10.00 -9.59 -4.40
C ARG A 131 -10.34 -10.43 -5.62
N GLN A 132 -11.59 -10.40 -6.07
CA GLN A 132 -12.04 -11.18 -7.23
C GLN A 132 -11.27 -10.79 -8.49
N PHE A 133 -11.04 -9.50 -8.68
CA PHE A 133 -10.29 -8.98 -9.82
C PHE A 133 -8.83 -9.43 -9.82
N ILE A 134 -8.15 -9.39 -8.67
CA ILE A 134 -6.77 -9.89 -8.54
C ILE A 134 -6.75 -11.42 -8.74
N SER A 135 -7.76 -12.15 -8.25
CA SER A 135 -7.86 -13.61 -8.41
C SER A 135 -8.02 -14.05 -9.88
N MET A 136 -8.58 -13.19 -10.74
CA MET A 136 -8.60 -13.43 -12.19
C MET A 136 -7.21 -13.26 -12.82
N ALA A 137 -6.39 -12.36 -12.27
CA ALA A 137 -5.06 -12.06 -12.76
C ALA A 137 -4.03 -13.11 -12.35
N LEU A 138 -4.09 -13.50 -11.08
CA LEU A 138 -3.15 -14.34 -10.38
C LEU A 138 -3.88 -15.63 -9.99
N PRO A 139 -4.11 -16.56 -10.93
CA PRO A 139 -4.70 -17.84 -10.58
C PRO A 139 -3.77 -18.53 -9.56
N TYR A 140 -4.38 -19.18 -8.58
CA TYR A 140 -3.76 -19.93 -7.49
C TYR A 140 -2.46 -20.66 -7.88
N PRO A 141 -1.51 -20.86 -6.94
CA PRO A 141 -0.10 -21.23 -7.17
C PRO A 141 0.18 -22.47 -8.05
N GLU A 142 -0.83 -23.22 -8.45
CA GLU A 142 -0.74 -24.29 -9.44
C GLU A 142 -0.58 -23.78 -10.89
N ARG A 143 -0.76 -22.47 -11.16
CA ARG A 143 -0.72 -21.87 -12.52
C ARG A 143 0.29 -20.73 -12.68
N LEU A 144 1.44 -20.80 -12.00
CA LEU A 144 2.51 -19.78 -12.04
C LEU A 144 3.13 -19.51 -13.43
N GLU A 145 2.78 -20.27 -14.47
CA GLU A 145 3.32 -20.08 -15.83
C GLU A 145 2.70 -18.89 -16.58
N SER A 146 1.55 -18.37 -16.15
CA SER A 146 1.03 -17.15 -16.74
C SER A 146 1.81 -15.96 -16.19
N GLY A 147 2.64 -15.30 -17.00
CA GLY A 147 3.37 -14.06 -16.65
C GLY A 147 2.47 -12.85 -16.31
N SER A 148 1.28 -13.08 -15.79
CA SER A 148 0.34 -12.08 -15.29
C SER A 148 0.86 -11.47 -14.00
N HIS A 149 0.79 -10.15 -13.94
CA HIS A 149 1.14 -9.37 -12.76
C HIS A 149 0.00 -8.40 -12.45
N ALA A 150 -0.32 -8.25 -11.17
CA ALA A 150 -1.30 -7.28 -10.69
C ALA A 150 -0.59 -6.10 -10.02
N LEU A 151 -1.05 -4.87 -10.29
CA LEU A 151 -0.56 -3.66 -9.65
C LEU A 151 -1.68 -2.96 -8.89
N VAL A 152 -1.54 -2.79 -7.57
CA VAL A 152 -2.45 -1.99 -6.74
C VAL A 152 -1.90 -0.59 -6.56
N THR A 153 -2.69 0.44 -6.83
CA THR A 153 -2.26 1.84 -6.73
C THR A 153 -3.25 2.67 -5.94
N ALA A 154 -2.74 3.67 -5.22
CA ALA A 154 -3.55 4.72 -4.61
C ALA A 154 -2.81 6.05 -4.67
N PRO A 155 -3.47 7.21 -4.68
CA PRO A 155 -2.78 8.48 -4.63
C PRO A 155 -2.11 8.68 -3.28
N LYS A 156 -1.02 9.45 -3.28
CA LYS A 156 -0.31 9.83 -2.06
C LYS A 156 -1.17 10.80 -1.24
N ALA A 157 -1.81 10.28 -0.21
CA ALA A 157 -2.66 11.04 0.71
C ALA A 157 -2.74 10.34 2.07
N ASP A 158 -3.29 11.01 3.08
CA ASP A 158 -3.26 10.53 4.46
C ASP A 158 -4.05 9.22 4.58
N GLY A 159 -3.33 8.14 4.92
CA GLY A 159 -3.88 6.82 5.14
C GLY A 159 -4.26 6.03 3.89
N THR A 160 -3.93 6.46 2.66
CA THR A 160 -4.23 5.65 1.46
C THR A 160 -3.45 4.34 1.42
N ILE A 161 -2.33 4.25 2.14
CA ILE A 161 -1.64 2.98 2.41
C ILE A 161 -2.56 1.95 3.07
N ALA A 162 -3.45 2.37 3.98
CA ALA A 162 -4.39 1.47 4.63
C ALA A 162 -5.32 0.80 3.61
N ASP A 163 -5.68 1.52 2.54
CA ASP A 163 -6.54 0.99 1.47
C ASP A 163 -5.78 0.00 0.59
N ILE A 164 -4.53 0.32 0.19
CA ILE A 164 -3.67 -0.59 -0.56
C ILE A 164 -3.49 -1.88 0.23
N MET A 165 -3.06 -1.78 1.49
CA MET A 165 -2.77 -2.95 2.31
C MET A 165 -4.03 -3.76 2.61
N SER A 166 -5.19 -3.11 2.79
CA SER A 166 -6.46 -3.84 2.97
C SER A 166 -6.83 -4.69 1.75
N ILE A 167 -6.56 -4.19 0.54
CA ILE A 167 -6.74 -4.97 -0.70
C ILE A 167 -5.77 -6.16 -0.73
N VAL A 168 -4.48 -5.91 -0.45
CA VAL A 168 -3.43 -6.93 -0.48
C VAL A 168 -3.71 -8.05 0.51
N VAL A 169 -3.98 -7.71 1.78
CA VAL A 169 -4.25 -8.69 2.85
C VAL A 169 -5.55 -9.45 2.57
N CYS A 170 -6.60 -8.77 2.11
CA CYS A 170 -7.87 -9.42 1.74
C CYS A 170 -7.65 -10.48 0.64
N TYR A 171 -6.88 -10.14 -0.39
CA TYR A 171 -6.54 -11.07 -1.46
C TYR A 171 -5.69 -12.24 -0.95
N LEU A 172 -4.58 -11.97 -0.28
CA LEU A 172 -3.63 -12.99 0.17
C LEU A 172 -4.27 -13.96 1.16
N SER A 173 -5.05 -13.47 2.13
CA SER A 173 -5.76 -14.31 3.09
C SER A 173 -6.74 -15.27 2.41
N CYS A 174 -7.45 -14.81 1.39
CA CYS A 174 -8.31 -15.70 0.59
C CYS A 174 -7.49 -16.67 -0.27
N ALA A 175 -6.40 -16.20 -0.88
CA ALA A 175 -5.58 -17.00 -1.79
C ALA A 175 -4.81 -18.11 -1.07
N SER A 176 -4.31 -17.84 0.14
CA SER A 176 -3.56 -18.80 0.95
C SER A 176 -4.44 -19.60 1.91
N SER A 177 -5.72 -19.23 2.06
CA SER A 177 -6.62 -19.75 3.10
C SER A 177 -6.08 -19.56 4.53
N MET A 178 -5.18 -18.60 4.73
CA MET A 178 -4.64 -18.25 6.04
C MET A 178 -5.50 -17.15 6.70
N PRO A 179 -5.63 -17.14 8.03
CA PRO A 179 -6.30 -16.06 8.75
C PRO A 179 -5.73 -14.68 8.40
N VAL A 180 -6.60 -13.66 8.35
CA VAL A 180 -6.21 -12.27 8.06
C VAL A 180 -5.09 -11.78 8.98
N ALA A 181 -5.16 -12.14 10.26
CA ALA A 181 -4.14 -11.75 11.24
C ALA A 181 -2.77 -12.38 10.97
N GLU A 182 -2.74 -13.61 10.44
CA GLU A 182 -1.51 -14.34 10.15
C GLU A 182 -0.85 -13.79 8.88
N VAL A 183 -1.63 -13.67 7.78
CA VAL A 183 -1.17 -12.96 6.57
C VAL A 183 -0.71 -11.56 6.90
N SER A 184 -1.38 -10.90 7.85
CA SER A 184 -0.99 -9.57 8.29
C SER A 184 0.31 -9.51 9.07
N ASN A 185 0.77 -10.61 9.64
CA ASN A 185 2.09 -10.66 10.28
C ASN A 185 3.15 -11.05 9.27
N GLU A 186 2.88 -12.06 8.42
CA GLU A 186 3.79 -12.52 7.37
C GLU A 186 4.19 -11.39 6.43
N VAL A 187 3.20 -10.63 5.93
CA VAL A 187 3.48 -9.48 5.06
C VAL A 187 4.28 -8.40 5.83
N ASP A 188 4.20 -8.32 7.17
CA ASP A 188 4.93 -7.32 7.99
C ASP A 188 6.38 -7.72 8.18
N GLU A 189 6.60 -9.00 8.40
CA GLU A 189 7.90 -9.64 8.48
C GLU A 189 8.64 -9.61 7.14
N ASP A 190 7.94 -9.88 6.04
CA ASP A 190 8.50 -9.92 4.68
C ASP A 190 8.83 -8.52 4.14
N MET A 191 7.96 -7.53 4.38
CA MET A 191 8.11 -6.20 3.77
C MET A 191 8.97 -5.24 4.58
N GLN A 192 9.20 -5.50 5.88
CA GLN A 192 10.02 -4.69 6.79
C GLN A 192 9.91 -3.17 6.54
N LEU A 193 8.68 -2.68 6.34
CA LEU A 193 8.44 -1.27 6.07
C LEU A 193 8.89 -0.46 7.29
N ARG A 194 10.00 0.27 7.11
CA ARG A 194 10.85 0.89 8.14
C ARG A 194 10.10 1.39 9.38
N ASP A 195 10.70 1.11 10.55
CA ASP A 195 10.44 1.58 11.92
C ASP A 195 9.02 1.46 12.49
N HIS A 196 7.96 1.26 11.69
CA HIS A 196 6.58 1.21 12.18
C HIS A 196 5.73 0.02 11.73
N GLY A 197 6.20 -0.84 10.80
CA GLY A 197 5.43 -1.99 10.30
C GLY A 197 4.16 -1.54 9.57
N TRP A 198 3.78 -2.18 8.47
CA TRP A 198 2.52 -1.80 7.80
C TRP A 198 1.30 -2.27 8.61
N ARG A 199 1.45 -3.17 9.58
CA ARG A 199 0.35 -3.49 10.52
C ARG A 199 -0.16 -2.22 11.23
N SER A 200 0.72 -1.24 11.48
CA SER A 200 0.34 0.08 12.00
C SER A 200 -0.46 0.92 10.99
N ALA A 201 -0.37 0.61 9.70
CA ALA A 201 -1.04 1.32 8.61
C ALA A 201 -2.50 0.90 8.43
N ILE A 202 -2.87 -0.37 8.65
CA ILE A 202 -4.29 -0.81 8.58
C ILE A 202 -5.01 -0.66 9.93
N GLY A 203 -4.28 -0.65 11.06
CA GLY A 203 -4.85 -0.59 12.40
C GLY A 203 -5.78 -1.78 12.72
N GLU A 204 -6.23 -1.89 13.97
CA GLU A 204 -7.10 -3.00 14.40
C GLU A 204 -8.48 -2.94 13.72
N ASP A 205 -9.09 -1.75 13.68
CA ASP A 205 -10.39 -1.53 13.01
C ASP A 205 -10.35 -1.93 11.52
N GLY A 206 -9.25 -1.63 10.83
CA GLY A 206 -9.10 -2.01 9.42
C GLY A 206 -8.92 -3.52 9.25
N ILE A 207 -8.22 -4.18 10.16
CA ILE A 207 -8.08 -5.65 10.15
C ILE A 207 -9.45 -6.32 10.30
N ASP A 208 -10.31 -5.80 11.18
CA ASP A 208 -11.63 -6.38 11.40
C ASP A 208 -12.56 -6.20 10.19
N ILE A 209 -12.47 -5.07 9.47
CA ILE A 209 -13.16 -4.88 8.18
C ILE A 209 -12.69 -5.93 7.17
N VAL A 210 -11.38 -6.18 7.08
CA VAL A 210 -10.82 -7.19 6.16
C VAL A 210 -11.28 -8.59 6.56
N LYS A 211 -11.26 -8.95 7.85
CA LYS A 211 -11.79 -10.23 8.35
C LYS A 211 -13.24 -10.42 7.94
N GLN A 212 -14.10 -9.43 8.12
CA GLN A 212 -15.49 -9.51 7.70
C GLN A 212 -15.64 -9.78 6.19
N CYS A 213 -14.73 -9.28 5.36
CA CYS A 213 -14.74 -9.53 3.92
C CYS A 213 -14.21 -10.93 3.53
N VAL A 214 -13.33 -11.51 4.34
CA VAL A 214 -12.75 -12.83 4.12
C VAL A 214 -13.64 -13.94 4.68
N GLU A 215 -14.09 -13.76 5.92
CA GLU A 215 -14.84 -14.74 6.73
C GLU A 215 -16.35 -14.61 6.58
N GLY A 216 -16.84 -13.48 6.07
CA GLY A 216 -18.27 -13.25 5.86
C GLY A 216 -18.86 -14.30 4.92
N GLU A 217 -19.71 -15.17 5.46
CA GLU A 217 -20.51 -16.11 4.68
C GLU A 217 -21.32 -15.36 3.61
N TRP A 218 -21.21 -15.84 2.37
CA TRP A 218 -22.02 -15.37 1.27
C TRP A 218 -23.48 -15.77 1.51
N VAL A 219 -24.34 -14.81 1.87
CA VAL A 219 -25.76 -14.90 1.52
C VAL A 219 -25.86 -14.40 0.08
N GLY A 220 -25.65 -15.33 -0.86
CA GLY A 220 -25.91 -15.12 -2.28
C GLY A 220 -27.40 -15.01 -2.59
#